data_AF-A0A0V0Z4B7-F1
#
_entry.id   AF-A0A0V0Z4B7-F1
#
_cell.length_a   1.000
_cell.length_b   1.000
_cell.length_c   1.000
_cell.angle_alpha   90.00
_cell.angle_beta   90.00
_cell.angle_gamma   90.00
#
_symmetry.space_group_name_H-M   'P 1'
#
loop_
_entity.id
_entity.type
_entity.pdbx_description
1 polymer ?
#
loop_
_entity_poly.entity_id
_entity_poly.type
_entity_poly.pdbx_seq_one_letter_code
_entity_poly.pdbx_strand_id
1 'polypeptide(L)'
;MPRSWFVQSRFLSFSCFMLNRFKWYNIRRPAIDPKHADPTYYENLALSVPLVQGYIDRLGEIWFEMFSVSRDVNFKRARDSTHWLPHVDIKQLKAEYESVKALETAPDSVKKLFSIEFGRRKDLTFQWKRALMNKVRQNELDTSSLEVRIAKHTALIRHWSKLLSEMKSVCAFYLFILLLRLIFTFVETFHK
;
A
#
# COMPACT_ATOMS: atom_id res chain seq x y z
N MET A 1 25.78 -41.88 16.60
CA MET A 1 25.61 -40.92 17.71
C MET A 1 27.01 -40.44 18.12
N PRO A 2 27.29 -39.16 18.45
CA PRO A 2 26.39 -38.11 18.95
C PRO A 2 26.44 -36.77 18.15
N ARG A 3 25.54 -35.87 18.56
CA ARG A 3 25.26 -34.52 18.05
C ARG A 3 26.28 -33.50 18.57
N SER A 4 26.60 -32.47 17.80
CA SER A 4 26.95 -31.15 18.34
C SER A 4 26.01 -30.10 17.76
N TRP A 5 25.33 -29.40 18.67
CA TRP A 5 24.39 -28.32 18.41
C TRP A 5 25.14 -26.99 18.39
N PHE A 6 24.67 -26.07 17.54
CA PHE A 6 24.76 -24.62 17.70
C PHE A 6 26.15 -23.98 17.86
N VAL A 7 26.68 -23.41 16.76
CA VAL A 7 26.90 -21.95 16.65
C VAL A 7 26.82 -21.60 15.14
N GLN A 8 25.62 -21.38 14.61
CA GLN A 8 25.50 -20.64 13.35
C GLN A 8 25.61 -19.16 13.72
N SER A 9 26.85 -18.69 13.72
CA SER A 9 27.21 -17.30 13.98
C SER A 9 26.48 -16.39 12.98
N ARG A 10 25.96 -15.29 13.50
CA ARG A 10 25.31 -14.21 12.77
C ARG A 10 26.32 -13.55 11.83
N PHE A 11 26.51 -14.10 10.65
CA PHE A 11 26.94 -13.32 9.50
C PHE A 11 25.70 -13.06 8.64
N LEU A 12 24.88 -12.12 9.10
CA LEU A 12 24.02 -11.37 8.18
C LEU A 12 24.98 -10.68 7.22
N SER A 13 25.14 -11.29 6.06
CA SER A 13 25.89 -10.75 4.94
C SER A 13 25.40 -9.34 4.64
N PHE A 14 26.15 -8.35 5.11
CA PHE A 14 26.02 -6.94 4.74
C PHE A 14 26.46 -6.70 3.27
N SER A 15 26.29 -7.68 2.37
CA SER A 15 26.68 -7.57 0.96
C SER A 15 25.63 -6.86 0.10
N CYS A 16 24.43 -6.58 0.60
CA CYS A 16 23.41 -5.88 -0.17
C CYS A 16 23.59 -4.33 -0.18
N PHE A 17 24.47 -3.78 0.67
CA PHE A 17 24.69 -2.33 0.74
C PHE A 17 25.61 -1.76 -0.35
N MET A 18 26.35 -2.59 -1.08
CA MET A 18 27.44 -2.12 -1.95
C MET A 18 27.33 -2.49 -3.44
N LEU A 19 26.21 -3.08 -3.88
CA LEU A 19 26.03 -3.45 -5.30
C LEU A 19 24.75 -2.93 -5.94
N ASN A 20 24.15 -1.85 -5.42
CA ASN A 20 23.02 -1.20 -6.07
C ASN A 20 23.20 0.31 -6.25
N ARG A 21 24.27 0.73 -6.95
CA ARG A 21 24.15 1.89 -7.85
C ARG A 21 23.38 1.45 -9.11
N PHE A 22 22.19 0.88 -8.91
CA PHE A 22 21.28 0.55 -9.99
C PHE A 22 20.78 1.88 -10.58
N LYS A 23 21.15 2.16 -11.82
CA LYS A 23 20.57 3.23 -12.64
C LYS A 23 19.12 2.87 -12.97
N TRP A 24 18.21 3.06 -12.01
CA TRP A 24 16.78 2.98 -12.29
C TRP A 24 16.34 4.19 -13.14
N TYR A 25 15.31 3.97 -13.95
CA TYR A 25 14.59 4.85 -14.89
C TYR A 25 14.05 6.19 -14.32
N ASN A 26 14.82 6.83 -13.46
CA ASN A 26 14.48 8.08 -12.80
C ASN A 26 15.77 8.89 -12.57
N ILE A 27 16.57 9.06 -13.63
CA ILE A 27 17.50 10.17 -13.71
C ILE A 27 16.60 11.40 -13.77
N ARG A 28 16.30 11.95 -12.60
CA ARG A 28 15.52 13.18 -12.43
C ARG A 28 16.11 14.20 -13.38
N ARG A 29 15.35 14.66 -14.37
CA ARG A 29 15.80 15.83 -15.12
C ARG A 29 15.74 17.01 -14.15
N PRO A 30 16.83 17.77 -13.95
CA PRO A 30 16.70 19.04 -13.29
C PRO A 30 15.67 19.86 -14.06
N ALA A 31 14.71 20.45 -13.36
CA ALA A 31 13.86 21.48 -13.94
C ALA A 31 14.76 22.69 -14.17
N ILE A 32 15.44 22.71 -15.32
CA ILE A 32 16.33 23.80 -15.72
C ILE A 32 15.47 25.04 -15.96
N ASP A 33 14.25 24.84 -16.47
CA ASP A 33 13.29 25.92 -16.71
C ASP A 33 12.20 25.99 -15.62
N PRO A 34 11.94 27.18 -15.05
CA PRO A 34 10.93 27.37 -14.01
C PRO A 34 9.49 27.09 -14.49
N LYS A 35 9.26 27.16 -15.81
CA LYS A 35 7.96 26.93 -16.45
C LYS A 35 7.44 25.49 -16.29
N HIS A 36 8.34 24.51 -16.15
CA HIS A 36 7.95 23.12 -15.94
C HIS A 36 7.43 22.81 -14.53
N ALA A 37 7.52 23.78 -13.61
CA ALA A 37 6.93 23.65 -12.28
C ALA A 37 5.43 23.94 -12.27
N ASP A 38 4.90 24.64 -13.27
CA ASP A 38 3.50 25.06 -13.32
C ASP A 38 2.59 23.95 -13.88
N PRO A 39 1.54 23.51 -13.15
CA PRO A 39 0.66 22.42 -13.60
C PRO A 39 -0.06 22.72 -14.93
N THR A 40 -0.43 23.97 -15.15
CA THR A 40 -1.16 24.44 -16.33
C THR A 40 -0.30 24.45 -17.61
N TYR A 41 1.02 24.36 -17.48
CA TYR A 41 1.94 24.36 -18.62
C TYR A 41 1.73 23.14 -19.52
N TYR A 42 1.71 21.94 -18.93
CA TYR A 42 1.56 20.69 -19.68
C TYR A 42 0.14 20.50 -20.23
N GLU A 43 -0.87 21.03 -19.56
CA GLU A 43 -2.25 21.04 -20.05
C GLU A 43 -2.39 21.87 -21.32
N ASN A 44 -1.86 23.10 -21.32
CA ASN A 44 -1.86 23.95 -22.51
C ASN A 44 -1.02 23.36 -23.65
N LEU A 45 0.09 22.69 -23.31
CA LEU A 45 0.94 22.03 -24.28
C LEU A 45 0.24 20.83 -24.93
N ALA A 46 -0.49 20.02 -24.16
CA ALA A 46 -1.31 18.93 -24.68
C ALA A 46 -2.45 19.44 -25.58
N LEU A 47 -3.10 20.56 -25.21
CA LEU A 47 -4.14 21.20 -26.02
C LEU A 47 -3.62 21.77 -27.35
N SER A 48 -2.34 22.13 -27.42
CA SER A 48 -1.71 22.65 -28.64
C SER A 48 -1.35 21.58 -29.67
N VAL A 49 -1.42 20.29 -29.31
CA VAL A 49 -1.05 19.18 -30.21
C VAL A 49 -2.14 18.95 -31.27
N PRO A 50 -1.81 19.00 -32.58
CA PRO A 50 -2.79 18.77 -33.63
C PRO A 50 -3.14 17.27 -33.74
N LEU A 51 -4.41 16.98 -34.09
CA LEU A 51 -4.96 15.63 -34.24
C LEU A 51 -4.49 14.97 -35.55
N VAL A 52 -3.22 14.58 -35.61
CA VAL A 52 -2.57 13.94 -36.77
C VAL A 52 -2.05 12.55 -36.39
N GLN A 53 -1.67 11.73 -37.37
CA GLN A 53 -1.00 10.44 -37.13
C GLN A 53 0.20 10.61 -36.17
N GLY A 54 0.20 9.88 -35.06
CA GLY A 54 1.20 10.03 -33.98
C GLY A 54 0.77 10.95 -32.82
N TYR A 55 -0.48 11.44 -32.82
CA TYR A 55 -1.05 12.25 -31.73
C TYR A 55 -0.93 11.57 -30.35
N ILE A 56 -1.23 10.27 -30.29
CA ILE A 56 -1.17 9.49 -29.05
C ILE A 56 0.28 9.40 -28.53
N ASP A 57 1.23 9.16 -29.42
CA ASP A 57 2.65 9.07 -29.07
C ASP A 57 3.15 10.41 -28.54
N ARG A 58 2.75 11.51 -29.20
CA ARG A 58 3.11 12.87 -28.79
C ARG A 58 2.51 13.24 -27.43
N LEU A 59 1.26 12.88 -27.17
CA LEU A 59 0.66 13.02 -25.84
C LEU A 59 1.40 12.17 -24.79
N GLY A 60 1.82 10.96 -25.17
CA GLY A 60 2.64 10.09 -24.34
C GLY A 60 3.96 10.74 -23.93
N GLU A 61 4.68 11.35 -24.88
CA GLU A 61 5.93 12.10 -24.61
C GLU A 61 5.72 13.24 -23.61
N ILE A 62 4.67 14.03 -23.80
CA ILE A 62 4.32 15.16 -22.94
C ILE A 62 4.02 14.67 -21.51
N TRP A 63 3.26 13.57 -21.40
CA TRP A 63 2.97 12.95 -20.13
C TRP A 63 4.23 12.40 -19.44
N PHE A 64 5.11 11.73 -20.20
CA PHE A 64 6.38 11.21 -19.67
C PHE A 64 7.29 12.34 -19.19
N GLU A 65 7.34 13.46 -19.90
CA GLU A 65 8.11 14.64 -19.52
C GLU A 65 7.56 15.26 -18.23
N MET A 66 6.25 15.51 -18.19
CA MET A 66 5.55 15.99 -16.99
C MET A 66 5.84 15.09 -15.78
N PHE A 67 5.76 13.77 -15.96
CA PHE A 67 6.01 12.80 -14.90
C PHE A 67 7.47 12.77 -14.45
N SER A 68 8.41 12.97 -15.38
CA SER A 68 9.85 12.96 -15.11
C SER A 68 10.33 14.23 -14.39
N VAL A 69 9.66 15.36 -14.61
CA VAL A 69 9.99 16.66 -13.99
C VAL A 69 9.22 16.90 -12.70
N SER A 70 7.99 16.39 -12.60
CA SER A 70 7.12 16.58 -11.42
C SER A 70 7.78 16.08 -10.15
N ARG A 71 7.91 16.98 -9.16
CA ARG A 71 8.28 16.63 -7.78
C ARG A 71 7.07 16.16 -6.96
N ASP A 72 5.87 16.36 -7.49
CA ASP A 72 4.63 16.12 -6.78
C ASP A 72 4.24 14.64 -6.75
N VAL A 73 4.44 14.04 -5.58
CA VAL A 73 3.86 12.74 -5.19
C VAL A 73 2.33 12.79 -5.11
N ASN A 74 1.71 13.97 -5.23
CA ASN A 74 0.27 14.17 -5.11
C ASN A 74 -0.54 13.48 -6.22
N PHE A 75 -0.01 13.29 -7.43
CA PHE A 75 -0.67 12.47 -8.46
C PHE A 75 -0.70 10.97 -8.11
N LYS A 76 0.19 10.52 -7.21
CA LYS A 76 0.20 9.16 -6.66
C LYS A 76 -0.52 9.05 -5.32
N ARG A 77 -0.92 10.18 -4.73
CA ARG A 77 -1.82 10.19 -3.58
C ARG A 77 -3.23 10.04 -4.11
N ALA A 78 -3.77 8.85 -3.89
CA ALA A 78 -5.14 8.60 -4.20
C ALA A 78 -6.02 9.57 -3.35
N ARG A 79 -6.87 10.37 -4.03
CA ARG A 79 -7.77 11.35 -3.41
C ARG A 79 -8.65 10.67 -2.36
N ASP A 80 -8.88 11.36 -1.25
CA ASP A 80 -9.71 10.99 -0.10
C ASP A 80 -9.92 9.49 0.11
N SER A 81 -8.95 8.87 0.76
CA SER A 81 -8.89 7.43 1.03
C SER A 81 -10.00 6.84 1.90
N THR A 82 -10.94 7.69 2.33
CA THR A 82 -11.98 7.32 3.27
C THR A 82 -13.07 6.49 2.60
N HIS A 83 -13.34 6.70 1.31
CA HIS A 83 -14.47 6.07 0.61
C HIS A 83 -14.25 4.60 0.20
N TRP A 84 -13.01 4.13 0.07
CA TRP A 84 -12.72 2.78 -0.44
C TRP A 84 -12.53 1.71 0.64
N LEU A 85 -12.39 2.09 1.92
CA LEU A 85 -12.28 1.14 3.02
C LEU A 85 -13.67 0.84 3.58
N PRO A 86 -13.98 -0.42 3.91
CA PRO A 86 -15.25 -0.73 4.57
C PRO A 86 -15.32 0.03 5.90
N HIS A 87 -16.51 0.53 6.22
CA HIS A 87 -16.76 1.14 7.52
C HIS A 87 -16.59 0.06 8.59
N VAL A 88 -15.74 0.35 9.58
CA VAL A 88 -15.51 -0.52 10.74
C VAL A 88 -15.93 0.28 11.95
N ASP A 89 -16.80 -0.31 12.76
CA ASP A 89 -17.20 0.27 14.02
C ASP A 89 -16.02 0.23 14.99
N ILE A 90 -15.51 1.41 15.35
CA ILE A 90 -14.34 1.57 16.21
C ILE A 90 -14.65 1.09 17.63
N LYS A 91 -15.92 1.07 18.02
CA LYS A 91 -16.37 0.58 19.34
C LYS A 91 -16.44 -0.94 19.42
N GLN A 92 -16.37 -1.63 18.28
CA GLN A 92 -16.38 -3.09 18.26
C GLN A 92 -15.17 -3.65 19.03
N LEU A 93 -15.37 -4.78 19.70
CA LEU A 93 -14.32 -5.52 20.38
C LEU A 93 -13.26 -6.00 19.39
N LYS A 94 -12.02 -6.10 19.86
CA LYS A 94 -10.95 -6.77 19.09
C LYS A 94 -11.35 -8.23 18.85
N ALA A 95 -10.97 -8.76 17.68
CA ALA A 95 -11.35 -10.11 17.27
C ALA A 95 -10.91 -11.21 18.27
N GLU A 96 -9.79 -11.01 18.97
CA GLU A 96 -9.28 -11.93 19.98
C GLU A 96 -10.23 -12.09 21.19
N TYR A 97 -11.06 -11.09 21.45
CA TYR A 97 -11.95 -11.02 22.62
C TYR A 97 -13.44 -11.12 22.26
N GLU A 98 -13.78 -11.31 20.99
CA GLU A 98 -15.17 -11.40 20.52
C GLU A 98 -15.90 -12.63 21.08
N SER A 99 -15.19 -13.73 21.34
CA SER A 99 -15.76 -14.96 21.90
C SER A 99 -15.84 -14.99 23.44
N VAL A 100 -15.35 -13.94 24.11
CA VAL A 100 -15.25 -13.92 25.58
C VAL A 100 -16.56 -13.40 26.18
N LYS A 101 -17.43 -14.33 26.58
CA LYS A 101 -18.73 -14.02 27.22
C LYS A 101 -18.62 -13.14 28.47
N ALA A 102 -17.50 -13.20 29.19
CA ALA A 102 -17.27 -12.37 30.38
C ALA A 102 -17.25 -10.87 30.08
N LEU A 103 -16.96 -10.47 28.84
CA LEU A 103 -16.96 -9.07 28.42
C LEU A 103 -18.37 -8.53 28.17
N GLU A 104 -19.39 -9.37 28.01
CA GLU A 104 -20.78 -8.93 27.83
C GLU A 104 -21.33 -8.32 29.12
N THR A 105 -21.00 -8.91 30.27
CA THR A 105 -21.43 -8.45 31.61
C THR A 105 -20.52 -7.38 32.21
N ALA A 106 -19.37 -7.12 31.59
CA ALA A 106 -18.39 -6.18 32.10
C ALA A 106 -18.90 -4.72 32.04
N PRO A 107 -18.45 -3.85 32.96
CA PRO A 107 -18.75 -2.42 32.91
C PRO A 107 -18.21 -1.76 31.65
N ASP A 108 -18.87 -0.70 31.19
CA ASP A 108 -18.58 -0.06 29.90
C ASP A 108 -17.14 0.47 29.78
N SER A 109 -16.54 0.90 30.90
CA SER A 109 -15.14 1.29 30.96
C SER A 109 -14.19 0.16 30.55
N VAL A 110 -14.47 -1.07 30.99
CA VAL A 110 -13.69 -2.26 30.66
C VAL A 110 -13.93 -2.67 29.20
N LYS A 111 -15.18 -2.63 28.73
CA LYS A 111 -15.50 -2.87 27.30
C LYS A 111 -14.76 -1.91 26.38
N LYS A 112 -14.65 -0.64 26.79
CA LYS A 112 -13.91 0.39 26.05
C LYS A 112 -12.42 0.04 25.87
N LEU A 113 -11.76 -0.49 26.91
CA LEU A 113 -10.34 -0.88 26.83
C LEU A 113 -10.06 -2.00 25.81
N PHE A 114 -11.04 -2.90 25.62
CA PHE A 114 -10.94 -4.00 24.66
C PHE A 114 -11.52 -3.67 23.29
N SER A 115 -12.06 -2.46 23.09
CA SER A 115 -12.49 -1.98 21.79
C SER A 115 -11.32 -1.74 20.84
N ILE A 116 -11.62 -1.66 19.55
CA ILE A 116 -10.64 -1.33 18.50
C ILE A 116 -10.09 0.09 18.67
N GLU A 117 -10.84 1.00 19.29
CA GLU A 117 -10.40 2.37 19.62
C GLU A 117 -9.06 2.38 20.40
N PHE A 118 -8.97 1.51 21.42
CA PHE A 118 -7.76 1.31 22.24
C PHE A 118 -6.89 0.17 21.69
N GLY A 119 -7.11 -0.21 20.45
CA GLY A 119 -6.34 -1.22 19.73
C GLY A 119 -5.08 -0.68 19.10
N ARG A 120 -4.28 -1.62 18.60
CA ARG A 120 -3.19 -1.30 17.69
C ARG A 120 -3.76 -1.16 16.28
N ARG A 121 -3.03 -0.49 15.39
CA ARG A 121 -3.40 -0.39 13.97
C ARG A 121 -3.63 -1.77 13.32
N LYS A 122 -2.90 -2.80 13.77
CA LYS A 122 -3.10 -4.19 13.31
C LYS A 122 -4.54 -4.69 13.51
N ASP A 123 -5.22 -4.25 14.57
CA ASP A 123 -6.57 -4.68 14.94
C ASP A 123 -7.59 -4.06 13.96
N LEU A 124 -7.42 -2.78 13.65
CA LEU A 124 -8.15 -2.10 12.58
C LEU A 124 -7.93 -2.78 11.22
N THR A 125 -6.68 -3.11 10.88
CA THR A 125 -6.41 -3.79 9.60
C THR A 125 -7.03 -5.16 9.51
N PHE A 126 -7.11 -5.86 10.65
CA PHE A 126 -7.71 -7.17 10.70
C PHE A 126 -9.21 -7.07 10.43
N GLN A 127 -9.88 -6.11 11.04
CA GLN A 127 -11.32 -5.89 10.84
C GLN A 127 -11.64 -5.45 9.41
N TRP A 128 -10.83 -4.56 8.81
CA TRP A 128 -10.99 -4.21 7.39
C TRP A 128 -10.84 -5.40 6.46
N LYS A 129 -9.84 -6.26 6.70
CA LYS A 129 -9.67 -7.50 5.93
C LYS A 129 -10.87 -8.42 6.09
N ARG A 130 -11.31 -8.66 7.33
CA ARG A 130 -12.45 -9.52 7.65
C ARG A 130 -13.73 -9.01 7.00
N ALA A 131 -14.01 -7.70 7.10
CA ALA A 131 -15.18 -7.07 6.49
C ALA A 131 -15.20 -7.19 4.95
N LEU A 132 -14.03 -7.04 4.30
CA LEU A 132 -13.92 -7.21 2.84
C LEU A 132 -14.04 -8.69 2.43
N MET A 133 -13.38 -9.60 3.15
CA MET A 133 -13.46 -11.03 2.88
C MET A 133 -14.90 -11.54 3.05
N ASN A 134 -15.59 -11.15 4.11
CA ASN A 134 -16.97 -11.58 4.38
C ASN A 134 -17.98 -11.16 3.30
N LYS A 135 -17.71 -10.09 2.54
CA LYS A 135 -18.57 -9.65 1.43
C LYS A 135 -18.43 -10.50 0.18
N VAL A 136 -17.28 -11.12 0.00
CA VAL A 136 -16.89 -11.80 -1.24
C VAL A 136 -16.95 -13.33 -1.08
N ARG A 137 -16.84 -13.80 0.15
CA ARG A 137 -16.79 -15.22 0.50
C ARG A 137 -18.11 -15.94 0.18
N GLN A 138 -18.02 -17.13 -0.44
CA GLN A 138 -19.18 -17.94 -0.81
C GLN A 138 -19.69 -18.86 0.33
N ASN A 139 -18.78 -19.35 1.19
CA ASN A 139 -19.09 -20.24 2.31
C ASN A 139 -18.43 -19.75 3.60
N GLU A 140 -19.01 -20.00 4.77
CA GLU A 140 -18.47 -19.53 6.06
C GLU A 140 -17.03 -19.97 6.35
N LEU A 141 -16.59 -21.09 5.80
CA LEU A 141 -15.24 -21.63 5.98
C LEU A 141 -14.31 -21.36 4.79
N ASP A 142 -14.81 -20.67 3.77
CA ASP A 142 -14.01 -20.35 2.59
C ASP A 142 -12.98 -19.26 2.92
N THR A 143 -11.73 -19.67 3.01
CA THR A 143 -10.59 -18.82 3.36
C THR A 143 -9.54 -18.77 2.24
N SER A 144 -9.62 -19.68 1.27
CA SER A 144 -8.59 -19.93 0.26
C SER A 144 -9.06 -19.70 -1.18
N SER A 145 -10.37 -19.49 -1.41
CA SER A 145 -10.86 -19.17 -2.75
C SER A 145 -10.15 -17.96 -3.36
N LEU A 146 -10.12 -17.93 -4.69
CA LEU A 146 -9.50 -16.84 -5.43
C LEU A 146 -10.12 -15.49 -5.05
N GLU A 147 -11.44 -15.45 -4.92
CA GLU A 147 -12.19 -14.23 -4.60
C GLU A 147 -11.82 -13.70 -3.20
N VAL A 148 -11.74 -14.58 -2.21
CA VAL A 148 -11.30 -14.24 -0.84
C VAL A 148 -9.84 -13.79 -0.82
N ARG A 149 -8.96 -14.43 -1.60
CA ARG A 149 -7.57 -14.01 -1.77
C ARG A 149 -7.49 -12.61 -2.38
N ILE A 150 -8.24 -12.33 -3.45
CA ILE A 150 -8.29 -11.01 -4.09
C ILE A 150 -8.79 -9.96 -3.09
N ALA A 151 -9.85 -10.25 -2.34
CA ALA A 151 -10.37 -9.36 -1.30
C ALA A 151 -9.32 -9.06 -0.22
N LYS A 152 -8.58 -10.08 0.24
CA LYS A 152 -7.50 -9.92 1.24
C LYS A 152 -6.38 -9.01 0.75
N HIS A 153 -5.93 -9.18 -0.50
CA HIS A 153 -4.89 -8.32 -1.09
C HIS A 153 -5.41 -6.90 -1.33
N THR A 154 -6.66 -6.78 -1.79
CA THR A 154 -7.32 -5.48 -2.00
C THR A 154 -7.42 -4.69 -0.69
N ALA A 155 -7.80 -5.34 0.41
CA ALA A 155 -7.83 -4.73 1.74
C ALA A 155 -6.45 -4.23 2.19
N LEU A 156 -5.40 -5.01 1.92
CA LEU A 156 -4.01 -4.60 2.19
C LEU A 156 -3.63 -3.36 1.40
N ILE A 157 -3.80 -3.38 0.07
CA ILE A 157 -3.44 -2.26 -0.80
C ILE A 157 -4.14 -0.98 -0.33
N ARG A 158 -5.46 -1.03 -0.11
CA ARG A 158 -6.25 0.12 0.36
C ARG A 158 -5.79 0.62 1.73
N HIS A 159 -5.48 -0.29 2.65
CA HIS A 159 -4.95 0.09 3.96
C HIS A 159 -3.62 0.83 3.86
N TRP A 160 -2.68 0.29 3.09
CA TRP A 160 -1.38 0.88 2.90
C TRP A 160 -1.45 2.22 2.17
N SER A 161 -2.34 2.36 1.17
CA SER A 161 -2.60 3.64 0.51
C SER A 161 -3.09 4.70 1.50
N LYS A 162 -3.96 4.34 2.45
CA LYS A 162 -4.39 5.24 3.53
C LYS A 162 -3.26 5.58 4.50
N LEU A 163 -2.43 4.61 4.87
CA LEU A 163 -1.26 4.87 5.71
C LEU A 163 -0.27 5.83 5.00
N LEU A 164 -0.10 5.67 3.70
CA LEU A 164 0.75 6.53 2.89
C LEU A 164 0.19 7.96 2.76
N SER A 165 -1.14 8.12 2.70
CA SER A 165 -1.74 9.46 2.69
C SER A 165 -1.60 10.16 4.05
N GLU A 166 -1.67 9.43 5.16
CA GLU A 166 -1.43 9.96 6.51
C GLU A 166 0.06 10.30 6.75
N MET A 167 0.98 9.55 6.15
CA MET A 167 2.41 9.80 6.25
C MET A 167 2.83 11.02 5.41
N LYS A 168 3.16 12.12 6.09
CA LYS A 168 3.59 13.38 5.46
C LYS A 168 4.97 13.33 4.76
N SER A 169 5.77 12.27 4.95
CA SER A 169 7.18 12.24 4.51
C SER A 169 7.47 11.30 3.32
N VAL A 170 8.38 11.75 2.46
CA VAL A 170 8.83 11.07 1.22
C VAL A 170 9.51 9.72 1.50
N CYS A 171 10.08 9.52 2.69
CA CYS A 171 10.84 8.30 3.04
C CYS A 171 9.94 7.04 3.15
N ALA A 172 8.69 7.21 3.58
CA ALA A 172 7.72 6.12 3.67
C ALA A 172 7.25 5.61 2.30
N PHE A 173 7.32 6.46 1.27
CA PHE A 173 6.92 6.14 -0.10
C PHE A 173 7.86 5.10 -0.75
N TYR A 174 9.15 5.19 -0.45
CA TYR A 174 10.15 4.22 -0.92
C TYR A 174 9.97 2.84 -0.29
N LEU A 175 9.61 2.78 1.00
CA LEU A 175 9.27 1.53 1.68
C LEU A 175 8.00 0.90 1.09
N PHE A 176 6.98 1.69 0.77
CA PHE A 176 5.75 1.20 0.16
C PHE A 176 5.98 0.62 -1.25
N ILE A 177 6.80 1.27 -2.09
CA ILE A 177 7.18 0.74 -3.41
C ILE A 177 8.00 -0.54 -3.28
N LEU A 178 8.97 -0.60 -2.36
CA LEU A 178 9.74 -1.82 -2.10
C LEU A 178 8.85 -2.99 -1.64
N LEU A 179 7.82 -2.69 -0.84
CA LEU A 179 6.89 -3.70 -0.32
C LEU A 179 5.88 -4.15 -1.38
N LEU A 180 5.35 -3.25 -2.21
CA LEU A 180 4.56 -3.60 -3.40
C LEU A 180 5.35 -4.49 -4.35
N ARG A 181 6.63 -4.19 -4.53
CA ARG A 181 7.52 -4.97 -5.36
C ARG A 181 7.75 -6.36 -4.77
N LEU A 182 7.97 -6.47 -3.46
CA LEU A 182 8.09 -7.75 -2.75
C LEU A 182 6.80 -8.58 -2.84
N ILE A 183 5.63 -7.94 -2.77
CA ILE A 183 4.34 -8.62 -2.96
C ILE A 183 4.20 -9.12 -4.40
N PHE A 184 4.56 -8.32 -5.40
CA PHE A 184 4.51 -8.73 -6.81
C PHE A 184 5.48 -9.87 -7.11
N THR A 185 6.73 -9.82 -6.65
CA THR A 185 7.67 -10.94 -6.81
C THR A 185 7.20 -12.18 -6.05
N PHE A 186 6.57 -12.04 -4.89
CA PHE A 186 5.99 -13.16 -4.16
C PHE A 186 4.79 -13.77 -4.89
N VAL A 187 3.95 -12.96 -5.54
CA VAL A 187 2.84 -13.46 -6.35
C VAL A 187 3.35 -14.16 -7.62
N GLU A 188 4.40 -13.64 -8.26
CA GLU A 188 5.05 -14.28 -9.41
C GLU A 188 5.72 -15.62 -9.05
N THR A 189 6.35 -15.74 -7.88
CA THR A 189 6.97 -17.01 -7.45
C THR A 189 5.97 -18.08 -7.05
N PHE A 190 4.73 -17.73 -6.69
CA PHE A 190 3.66 -18.70 -6.38
C PHE A 190 2.82 -19.10 -7.60
N HIS A 191 3.04 -18.47 -8.76
CA HIS A 191 2.39 -18.79 -10.02
C HIS A 191 3.27 -19.63 -10.98
N LYS A 192 4.43 -20.09 -10.49
CA LYS A 192 5.22 -21.19 -11.07
C LYS A 192 5.11 -22.42 -10.17
#